data_AF-A0A0N1P1S0-F1
#
_entry.id   AF-A0A0N1P1S0-F1
#
_cell.length_a   1.000
_cell.length_b   1.000
_cell.length_c   1.000
_cell.angle_alpha   90.00
_cell.angle_beta   90.00
_cell.angle_gamma   90.00
#
_symmetry.space_group_name_H-M   'P 1'
#
loop_
_entity.id
_entity.type
_entity.pdbx_description
1 polymer ?
#
loop_
_entity_poly.entity_id
_entity_poly.type
_entity_poly.pdbx_seq_one_letter_code
_entity_poly.pdbx_strand_id
1 'polypeptide(L)'
;MTWPDRVCVYHKLQSRPDESTATMLLDVMILSDAKQRPAARCLEDVVVYDYKAAKKTSLPPFMLEQFLKTWKSQEAAKSENRKKIEQIEGQIRYLETQSWDRPDAKEDFGSAK
;
A
#
# COMPACT_ATOMS: atom_id res chain seq x y z
N MET A 1 -7.22 4.52 19.94
CA MET A 1 -8.39 4.68 19.05
C MET A 1 -9.58 4.98 19.94
N THR A 2 -10.38 5.99 19.62
CA THR A 2 -11.59 6.34 20.36
C THR A 2 -12.78 5.96 19.51
N TRP A 3 -13.69 5.18 20.08
CA TRP A 3 -14.93 4.81 19.44
C TRP A 3 -15.92 6.00 19.45
N PRO A 4 -16.79 6.14 18.42
CA PRO A 4 -16.79 5.40 17.16
C PRO A 4 -15.76 5.93 16.16
N ASP A 5 -15.17 5.03 15.38
CA ASP A 5 -14.30 5.35 14.25
C ASP A 5 -14.70 4.50 13.04
N ARG A 6 -14.54 5.05 11.84
CA ARG A 6 -14.70 4.32 10.58
C ARG A 6 -13.31 3.98 10.08
N VAL A 7 -13.13 2.75 9.63
CA VAL A 7 -11.83 2.28 9.12
C VAL A 7 -11.94 1.79 7.69
N CYS A 8 -10.90 2.04 6.92
CA CYS A 8 -10.67 1.44 5.61
C CYS A 8 -9.58 0.36 5.74
N VAL A 9 -9.84 -0.84 5.22
CA VAL A 9 -8.90 -1.96 5.27
C VAL A 9 -8.46 -2.29 3.86
N TYR A 10 -7.14 -2.26 3.63
CA TYR A 10 -6.53 -2.55 2.34
C TYR A 10 -5.72 -3.83 2.45
N HIS A 11 -5.99 -4.79 1.57
CA HIS A 11 -5.23 -6.03 1.43
C HIS A 11 -4.43 -5.96 0.14
N LYS A 12 -3.19 -6.44 0.20
CA LYS A 12 -2.27 -6.46 -0.93
C LYS A 12 -1.66 -7.85 -1.05
N LEU A 13 -1.68 -8.42 -2.25
CA LEU A 13 -0.91 -9.63 -2.55
C LEU A 13 0.58 -9.32 -2.40
N GLN A 14 1.32 -10.14 -1.63
CA GLN A 14 2.75 -9.95 -1.46
C GLN A 14 3.56 -10.43 -2.67
N SER A 15 3.11 -11.49 -3.33
CA SER A 15 3.71 -12.08 -4.52
C SER A 15 2.67 -12.43 -5.59
N ARG A 16 3.12 -12.53 -6.85
CA ARG A 16 2.28 -12.99 -7.95
C ARG A 16 1.93 -14.46 -7.73
N PRO A 17 0.65 -14.86 -7.74
CA PRO A 17 0.26 -16.26 -7.66
C PRO A 17 0.50 -16.98 -8.99
N ASP A 18 0.69 -18.29 -8.90
CA ASP A 18 0.85 -19.24 -10.00
C ASP A 18 0.08 -20.54 -9.73
N GLU A 19 0.15 -21.50 -10.64
CA GLU A 19 -0.56 -22.78 -10.55
C GLU A 19 -0.13 -23.65 -9.36
N SER A 20 1.06 -23.39 -8.79
CA SER A 20 1.62 -24.11 -7.64
C SER A 20 1.26 -23.46 -6.30
N THR A 21 0.68 -22.26 -6.34
CA THR A 21 0.38 -21.46 -5.15
C THR A 21 -0.68 -22.15 -4.30
N ALA A 22 -0.27 -22.67 -3.14
CA ALA A 22 -1.14 -23.27 -2.12
C ALA A 22 -1.34 -22.36 -0.90
N THR A 23 -0.48 -21.35 -0.75
CA THR A 23 -0.49 -20.36 0.32
C THR A 23 -0.36 -18.97 -0.28
N MET A 24 -1.14 -18.02 0.22
CA MET A 24 -1.08 -16.61 -0.13
C MET A 24 -0.76 -15.78 1.11
N LEU A 25 0.26 -14.93 0.98
CA LEU A 25 0.58 -13.94 2.00
C LEU A 25 0.02 -12.58 1.57
N LEU A 26 -0.75 -11.95 2.46
CA LEU A 26 -1.33 -10.64 2.26
C LEU A 26 -0.76 -9.64 3.25
N ASP A 27 -0.25 -8.52 2.74
CA ASP A 27 0.02 -7.34 3.56
C ASP A 27 -1.29 -6.60 3.77
N VAL A 28 -1.61 -6.24 5.01
CA VAL A 28 -2.84 -5.52 5.35
C VAL A 28 -2.53 -4.20 6.02
N MET A 29 -3.18 -3.14 5.55
CA MET A 29 -3.13 -1.81 6.16
C MET A 29 -4.52 -1.34 6.55
N ILE A 30 -4.70 -1.02 7.82
CA ILE A 30 -5.96 -0.49 8.37
C ILE A 30 -5.75 1.01 8.60
N LEU A 31 -6.55 1.84 7.93
CA LEU A 31 -6.54 3.30 8.05
C LEU A 31 -7.74 3.76 8.88
N SER A 32 -7.52 4.69 9.80
CA SER A 32 -8.58 5.40 10.50
C SER A 32 -9.02 6.60 9.67
N ASP A 33 -10.31 6.68 9.35
CA ASP A 33 -10.89 7.82 8.63
C ASP A 33 -10.91 9.05 9.54
N ALA A 34 -11.27 8.90 10.82
CA ALA A 34 -11.35 10.04 11.74
C ALA A 34 -9.98 10.69 12.01
N LYS A 35 -8.90 9.92 11.95
CA LYS A 35 -7.53 10.39 12.22
C LYS A 35 -6.65 10.52 10.98
N GLN A 36 -7.16 10.14 9.81
CA GLN A 36 -6.46 10.21 8.52
C GLN A 36 -5.04 9.60 8.59
N ARG A 37 -4.91 8.46 9.28
CA ARG A 37 -3.61 7.80 9.50
C ARG A 37 -3.74 6.28 9.61
N PRO A 38 -2.64 5.53 9.43
CA PRO A 38 -2.60 4.12 9.78
C PRO A 38 -2.97 3.89 11.24
N ALA A 39 -3.94 3.01 11.45
CA ALA A 39 -4.40 2.55 12.77
C ALA A 39 -3.70 1.24 13.15
N ALA A 40 -3.51 0.34 12.19
CA ALA A 40 -2.83 -0.94 12.37
C ALA A 40 -2.26 -1.48 11.05
N ARG A 41 -1.35 -2.46 11.17
CA ARG A 41 -0.87 -3.30 10.06
C ARG A 41 -1.00 -4.76 10.47
N CYS A 42 -1.40 -5.60 9.54
CA CYS A 42 -1.50 -7.04 9.74
C CYS A 42 -0.78 -7.79 8.62
N LEU A 43 -0.42 -9.04 8.89
CA LEU A 43 0.03 -10.00 7.89
C LEU A 43 -0.95 -11.17 7.95
N GLU A 44 -1.50 -11.55 6.80
CA GLU A 44 -2.40 -12.69 6.70
C GLU A 44 -1.71 -13.80 5.92
N ASP A 45 -1.69 -14.99 6.51
CA ASP A 45 -1.25 -16.22 5.85
C ASP A 45 -2.50 -17.07 5.57
N VAL A 46 -2.85 -17.18 4.28
CA VAL A 46 -4.05 -17.86 3.82
C VAL A 46 -3.66 -19.11 3.06
N VAL A 47 -4.17 -20.26 3.50
CA VAL A 47 -3.90 -21.57 2.89
C VAL A 47 -5.14 -22.08 2.17
N VAL A 48 -4.95 -22.63 0.97
CA VAL A 48 -5.99 -23.37 0.26
C VAL A 48 -5.97 -24.83 0.71
N TYR A 49 -7.11 -25.31 1.19
CA TYR A 49 -7.24 -26.65 1.78
C TYR A 49 -8.36 -27.44 1.12
N ASP A 50 -8.06 -28.65 0.68
CA ASP A 50 -9.04 -29.62 0.21
C ASP A 50 -9.52 -30.44 1.42
N TYR A 51 -10.73 -30.13 1.88
CA TYR A 51 -11.35 -30.83 3.02
C TYR A 51 -11.73 -32.28 2.72
N LYS A 52 -11.99 -32.65 1.47
CA LYS A 52 -12.32 -34.05 1.10
C LYS A 52 -11.06 -34.91 1.15
N ALA A 53 -9.95 -34.38 0.63
CA ALA A 53 -8.66 -35.06 0.66
C ALA A 53 -7.87 -34.83 1.95
N ALA A 54 -8.39 -34.02 2.87
CA ALA A 54 -7.76 -33.63 4.14
C ALA A 54 -6.29 -33.15 3.97
N LYS A 55 -6.03 -32.32 2.96
CA LYS A 55 -4.68 -31.82 2.65
C LYS A 55 -4.68 -30.42 2.04
N LYS A 56 -3.53 -29.74 2.16
CA LYS A 56 -3.28 -28.51 1.40
C LYS A 56 -3.31 -28.80 -0.11
N THR A 57 -3.85 -27.87 -0.87
CA THR A 57 -3.92 -27.97 -2.34
C THR A 57 -3.56 -26.62 -2.96
N SER A 58 -3.24 -26.60 -4.26
CA SER A 58 -3.06 -25.34 -4.98
C SER A 58 -4.39 -24.66 -5.29
N LEU A 59 -4.34 -23.38 -5.66
CA LEU A 59 -5.50 -22.60 -6.10
C LEU A 59 -6.22 -23.26 -7.30
N PRO A 60 -7.54 -23.53 -7.19
CA PRO A 60 -8.39 -23.78 -8.34
C PRO A 60 -8.23 -22.74 -9.45
N PRO A 61 -8.35 -23.14 -10.74
CA PRO A 61 -8.11 -22.26 -11.88
C PRO A 61 -8.90 -20.94 -11.85
N PHE A 62 -10.16 -20.99 -11.44
CA PHE A 62 -11.00 -19.79 -11.36
C PHE A 62 -10.51 -18.79 -10.31
N MET A 63 -9.96 -19.25 -9.18
CA MET A 63 -9.41 -18.36 -8.16
C MET A 63 -8.07 -17.79 -8.63
N LEU A 64 -7.22 -18.63 -9.21
CA LEU A 64 -5.94 -18.18 -9.77
C LEU A 64 -6.17 -17.07 -10.81
N GLU A 65 -7.14 -17.24 -11.71
CA GLU A 65 -7.49 -16.22 -12.70
C GLU A 65 -7.85 -14.87 -12.05
N GLN A 66 -8.67 -14.89 -10.99
CA GLN A 66 -9.06 -13.66 -10.30
C GLN A 66 -7.89 -13.02 -9.55
N PHE A 67 -7.06 -13.80 -8.86
CA PHE A 67 -5.89 -13.24 -8.19
C PHE A 67 -4.84 -12.71 -9.17
N LEU A 68 -4.69 -13.31 -10.35
CA LEU A 68 -3.84 -12.78 -11.41
C LEU A 68 -4.36 -11.44 -11.94
N LYS A 69 -5.68 -11.29 -12.10
CA LYS A 69 -6.31 -10.00 -12.44
C LYS A 69 -6.05 -8.97 -11.35
N THR A 70 -6.27 -9.32 -10.09
CA THR A 70 -6.00 -8.44 -8.94
C THR A 70 -4.53 -8.03 -8.86
N TRP A 71 -3.60 -8.97 -9.06
CA TRP A 71 -2.16 -8.70 -9.10
C TRP A 71 -1.80 -7.69 -10.19
N LYS A 72 -2.35 -7.88 -11.40
CA LYS A 72 -2.13 -6.95 -12.52
C LYS A 72 -2.64 -5.55 -12.18
N SER A 73 -3.84 -5.44 -11.60
CA SER A 73 -4.41 -4.16 -11.15
C SER A 73 -3.55 -3.49 -10.07
N GLN A 74 -3.04 -4.28 -9.12
CA GLN A 74 -2.14 -3.81 -8.07
C GLN A 74 -0.83 -3.24 -8.64
N GLU A 75 -0.17 -3.94 -9.55
CA GLU A 75 1.08 -3.46 -10.16
C GLU A 75 0.85 -2.24 -11.06
N ALA A 76 -0.28 -2.17 -11.77
CA ALA A 76 -0.67 -0.99 -12.53
C ALA A 76 -0.87 0.23 -11.61
N ALA A 77 -1.64 0.09 -10.53
CA ALA A 77 -1.87 1.16 -9.56
C ALA A 77 -0.58 1.60 -8.87
N LYS A 78 0.31 0.66 -8.53
CA LYS A 78 1.63 0.95 -7.96
C LYS A 78 2.50 1.76 -8.91
N SER A 79 2.51 1.42 -10.20
CA SER A 79 3.25 2.16 -11.23
C SER A 79 2.68 3.58 -11.40
N GLU A 80 1.35 3.71 -11.51
CA GLU A 80 0.68 5.00 -11.65
C GLU A 80 0.95 5.91 -10.44
N ASN A 81 0.78 5.39 -9.23
CA ASN A 81 0.95 6.18 -8.01
C ASN A 81 2.43 6.52 -7.75
N ARG A 82 3.37 5.66 -8.15
CA ARG A 82 4.80 5.99 -8.12
C ARG A 82 5.12 7.23 -8.96
N LYS A 83 4.58 7.30 -10.19
CA LYS A 83 4.76 8.48 -11.05
C LYS A 83 4.19 9.76 -10.42
N LYS A 84 3.04 9.65 -9.74
CA LYS A 84 2.45 10.79 -9.00
C LYS A 84 3.34 11.25 -7.85
N ILE A 85 3.93 10.30 -7.10
CA ILE A 85 4.89 10.62 -6.03
C ILE A 85 6.11 11.33 -6.62
N GLU A 86 6.72 10.79 -7.67
CA GLU A 86 7.88 11.39 -8.35
C GLU A 86 7.57 12.82 -8.85
N GLN A 87 6.37 13.05 -9.38
CA GLN A 87 5.92 14.37 -9.79
C GLN A 87 5.85 15.35 -8.60
N ILE A 88 5.24 14.92 -7.49
CA ILE A 88 5.13 15.75 -6.28
C ILE A 88 6.52 16.05 -5.71
N GLU A 89 7.39 15.05 -5.63
CA GLU A 89 8.78 15.22 -5.20
C GLU A 89 9.53 16.22 -6.08
N GLY A 90 9.36 16.16 -7.40
CA GLY A 90 9.94 17.13 -8.32
C GLY A 90 9.41 18.55 -8.11
N GLN A 91 8.12 18.71 -7.85
CA GLN A 91 7.51 20.01 -7.53
C GLN A 91 8.03 20.56 -6.20
N ILE A 92 8.13 19.73 -5.17
CA ILE A 92 8.71 20.10 -3.87
C ILE A 92 10.16 20.54 -4.08
N ARG A 93 10.97 19.76 -4.80
CA ARG A 93 12.38 20.09 -5.05
C ARG A 93 12.53 21.42 -5.79
N TYR A 94 11.68 21.68 -6.78
CA TYR A 94 11.67 22.98 -7.45
C TYR A 94 11.42 24.11 -6.45
N LEU A 95 10.39 23.99 -5.59
CA LEU A 95 10.08 25.01 -4.58
C LEU A 95 11.23 25.20 -3.58
N GLU A 96 11.86 24.12 -3.11
CA GLU A 96 13.02 24.18 -2.22
C GLU A 96 14.17 24.97 -2.85
N THR A 97 14.48 24.72 -4.13
CA THR A 97 15.55 25.44 -4.85
C THR A 97 15.27 26.92 -5.06
N GLN A 98 14.00 27.31 -5.19
CA GLN A 98 13.62 28.71 -5.36
C GLN A 98 13.50 29.47 -4.03
N SER A 99 13.48 28.77 -2.89
CA SER A 99 13.28 29.37 -1.57
C SER A 99 14.49 29.19 -0.66
N TRP A 100 14.66 27.99 -0.11
CA TRP A 100 15.63 27.66 0.93
C TRP A 100 17.03 27.38 0.40
N ASP A 101 17.17 26.66 -0.72
CA ASP A 101 18.48 26.30 -1.29
C ASP A 101 19.05 27.39 -2.23
N ARG A 102 18.42 28.56 -2.23
CA ARG A 102 18.86 29.71 -3.02
C ARG A 102 20.16 30.28 -2.42
N PRO A 103 21.18 30.65 -3.22
CA PRO A 103 22.47 31.15 -2.70
C PRO A 103 22.37 32.39 -1.81
N ASP A 104 21.36 33.25 -2.05
CA ASP A 104 21.07 34.45 -1.26
C ASP A 104 19.92 34.26 -0.25
N ALA A 105 19.50 33.02 0.01
CA ALA A 105 18.48 32.73 1.02
C ALA A 105 18.98 33.22 2.39
N LYS A 106 18.17 34.06 3.05
CA LYS A 106 18.38 34.51 4.43
C LYS A 106 17.23 33.98 5.27
N GLU A 107 17.57 33.26 6.32
CA GLU A 107 16.61 32.74 7.28
C GLU A 107 16.05 33.91 8.10
N ASP A 108 14.73 34.11 8.04
CA ASP A 108 14.03 35.07 8.88
C ASP A 108 13.63 34.38 10.19
N PHE A 109 14.34 34.71 11.28
CA PHE A 109 14.07 34.16 12.61
C PHE A 109 12.81 34.74 13.28
N GLY A 110 12.10 35.63 12.58
CA GLY A 110 10.98 36.35 13.14
C GLY A 110 11.43 37.37 14.19
N SER A 111 10.69 38.48 14.30
CA SER A 111 10.89 39.42 15.39
C SER A 111 10.17 38.90 16.64
N ALA A 112 10.76 37.91 17.31
CA ALA A 112 10.31 37.52 18.65
C ALA A 112 10.48 38.72 19.60
N LYS A 113 9.36 39.31 20.00
CA LYS A 113 9.22 40.22 21.15
C LYS A 113 8.40 39.54 22.23
#